data_AF-A0A950AP93-F1
#
_entry.id   AF-A0A950AP93-F1
#
_cell.length_a   1.000
_cell.length_b   1.000
_cell.length_c   1.000
_cell.angle_alpha   90.00
_cell.angle_beta   90.00
_cell.angle_gamma   90.00
#
_symmetry.space_group_name_H-M   'P 1'
#
loop_
_entity.id
_entity.type
_entity.pdbx_description
1 polymer ?
#
loop_
_entity_poly.entity_id
_entity_poly.type
_entity_poly.pdbx_seq_one_letter_code
_entity_poly.pdbx_strand_id
1 'polypeptide(L)'
;RPISELGDFAVGALPPALLLLSYDQLAFGSPWDLGYFHHATAMFAEVHSPRNPLGLRPPDWDRAVALLWGGHRGLLFYAPIVALTPAGVVLLAARRLWGMTAVTTTVMGTVFLVNLSYPQWTGGWSTGPRLLVPFLPFAMLPVAALLATGRTKATWAAVVLALAGGVLVLLFQGVGARIPQDIPDPLGQAVWPLWRGDPVPRWATDGRFTRNLVGWFCPEMVARLPERWRWLQFVPLLVFQALVIAACCASREEARPAEACGKARPGC
;
A
#
# COMPACT_ATOMS: atom_id res chain seq x y z
N ARG A 1 14.00 -27.40 -24.40
CA ARG A 1 12.86 -26.57 -23.97
C ARG A 1 13.30 -25.45 -23.00
N PRO A 2 13.98 -25.69 -21.86
CA PRO A 2 14.43 -24.59 -20.99
C PRO A 2 15.52 -23.69 -21.62
N ILE A 3 16.36 -24.24 -22.50
CA ILE A 3 17.46 -23.50 -23.15
C ILE A 3 16.94 -22.50 -24.20
N SER A 4 15.89 -22.85 -24.96
CA SER A 4 15.27 -21.92 -25.91
C SER A 4 14.56 -20.78 -25.19
N GLU A 5 13.89 -21.08 -24.07
CA GLU A 5 13.24 -20.07 -23.22
C GLU A 5 14.25 -19.10 -22.58
N LEU A 6 15.43 -19.59 -22.18
CA LEU A 6 16.53 -18.74 -21.71
C LEU A 6 17.10 -17.85 -22.82
N GLY A 7 17.20 -18.38 -24.04
CA GLY A 7 17.65 -17.62 -25.21
C GLY A 7 16.68 -16.50 -25.56
N ASP A 8 15.38 -16.80 -25.60
CA ASP A 8 14.33 -15.82 -25.84
C ASP A 8 14.29 -14.74 -24.75
N PHE A 9 14.47 -15.14 -23.48
CA PHE A 9 14.59 -14.20 -22.36
C PHE A 9 15.82 -13.30 -22.50
N ALA A 10 16.98 -13.85 -22.86
CA ALA A 10 18.22 -13.08 -23.05
C ALA A 10 18.10 -12.08 -24.21
N VAL A 11 17.50 -12.50 -25.33
CA VAL A 11 17.22 -11.63 -26.48
C VAL A 11 16.23 -10.53 -26.10
N GLY A 12 15.19 -10.85 -25.30
CA GLY A 12 14.25 -9.86 -24.80
C GLY A 12 14.85 -8.86 -23.79
N ALA A 13 15.79 -9.31 -22.96
CA ALA A 13 16.47 -8.48 -21.96
C ALA A 13 17.61 -7.62 -22.56
N LEU A 14 18.13 -7.98 -23.74
CA LEU A 14 19.26 -7.33 -24.39
C LEU A 14 19.01 -5.84 -24.71
N PRO A 15 17.92 -5.44 -25.41
CA PRO A 15 17.67 -4.04 -25.72
C PRO A 15 17.59 -3.11 -24.49
N PRO A 16 16.80 -3.41 -23.43
CA PRO A 16 16.75 -2.54 -22.26
C PRO A 16 18.06 -2.54 -21.48
N ALA A 17 18.78 -3.67 -21.43
CA ALA A 17 20.10 -3.73 -20.79
C ALA A 17 21.11 -2.83 -21.52
N LEU A 18 21.19 -2.92 -22.86
CA LEU A 18 22.08 -2.07 -23.66
C LEU A 18 21.72 -0.58 -23.53
N LEU A 19 20.43 -0.25 -23.49
CA LEU A 19 19.98 1.13 -23.26
C LEU A 19 20.47 1.64 -21.90
N LEU A 20 20.31 0.85 -20.84
CA LEU A 20 20.77 1.21 -19.49
C LEU A 20 22.29 1.38 -19.43
N LEU A 21 23.05 0.42 -19.97
CA LEU A 21 24.52 0.48 -20.00
C LEU A 21 25.01 1.69 -20.81
N SER A 22 24.33 2.03 -21.91
CA SER A 22 24.66 3.21 -22.70
C SER A 22 24.36 4.51 -21.96
N TYR A 23 23.27 4.55 -21.19
CA TYR A 23 22.94 5.68 -20.34
C TYR A 23 23.98 5.86 -19.23
N ASP A 24 24.35 4.79 -18.53
CA ASP A 24 25.34 4.84 -17.46
C ASP A 24 26.72 5.25 -18.01
N GLN A 25 27.11 4.75 -19.19
CA GLN A 25 28.32 5.19 -19.89
C GLN A 25 28.30 6.68 -20.22
N LEU A 26 27.18 7.21 -20.71
CA LEU A 26 27.08 8.62 -21.11
C LEU A 26 26.96 9.57 -19.90
N ALA A 27 26.30 9.15 -18.83
CA ALA A 27 26.05 9.99 -17.65
C ALA A 27 27.17 9.93 -16.61
N PHE A 28 27.74 8.74 -16.38
CA PHE A 28 28.71 8.48 -15.30
C PHE A 28 30.09 8.05 -15.82
N GLY A 29 30.24 7.84 -17.13
CA GLY A 29 31.52 7.52 -17.77
C GLY A 29 31.90 6.04 -17.77
N SER A 30 31.06 5.17 -17.21
CA SER A 30 31.26 3.71 -17.17
C SER A 30 29.91 2.98 -17.20
N PRO A 31 29.77 1.85 -17.90
CA PRO A 31 28.50 1.12 -17.96
C PRO A 31 28.23 0.35 -16.66
N TRP A 32 29.22 0.28 -15.76
CA TRP A 32 29.13 -0.38 -14.46
C TRP A 32 28.98 0.62 -13.31
N ASP A 33 29.08 1.92 -13.60
CA ASP A 33 28.87 2.98 -12.62
C ASP A 33 27.39 3.38 -12.62
N LEU A 34 26.61 2.56 -11.91
CA LEU A 34 25.17 2.71 -11.84
C LEU A 34 24.82 4.05 -11.20
N GLY A 35 23.78 4.74 -11.71
CA GLY A 35 23.29 5.98 -11.09
C GLY A 35 22.88 5.85 -9.62
N TYR A 36 22.66 4.62 -9.14
CA TYR A 36 22.44 4.29 -7.73
C TYR A 36 23.66 4.55 -6.83
N PHE A 37 24.87 4.65 -7.37
CA PHE A 37 26.07 5.02 -6.62
C PHE A 37 26.22 6.54 -6.47
N HIS A 38 25.49 7.33 -7.27
CA HIS A 38 25.54 8.79 -7.30
C HIS A 38 24.36 9.43 -6.55
N HIS A 39 23.96 8.84 -5.42
CA HIS A 39 22.86 9.39 -4.64
C HIS A 39 23.19 10.75 -4.02
N ALA A 40 22.35 11.75 -4.30
CA ALA A 40 22.47 13.12 -3.77
C ALA A 40 22.29 13.23 -2.24
N THR A 41 21.82 12.17 -1.56
CA THR A 41 21.56 12.18 -0.11
C THR A 41 22.55 11.26 0.60
N ALA A 42 23.33 11.80 1.55
CA ALA A 42 24.40 11.08 2.26
C ALA A 42 23.96 9.73 2.85
N MET A 43 22.73 9.65 3.38
CA MET A 43 22.17 8.42 3.96
C MET A 43 21.97 7.28 2.95
N PHE A 44 21.74 7.60 1.67
CA PHE A 44 21.68 6.59 0.61
C PHE A 44 23.06 6.23 0.05
N ALA A 45 23.97 7.21 -0.02
CA ALA A 45 25.35 7.02 -0.45
C ALA A 45 26.16 6.14 0.52
N GLU A 46 25.88 6.22 1.83
CA GLU A 46 26.55 5.38 2.84
C GLU A 46 26.21 3.88 2.73
N VAL A 47 25.10 3.51 2.09
CA VAL A 47 24.64 2.11 2.03
C VAL A 47 24.70 1.53 0.63
N HIS A 48 24.52 2.35 -0.40
CA HIS A 48 24.71 1.93 -1.79
C HIS A 48 26.17 2.13 -2.19
N SER A 49 27.01 1.23 -1.70
CA SER A 49 28.40 1.10 -2.13
C SER A 49 28.56 -0.12 -3.03
N PRO A 50 29.66 -0.25 -3.80
CA PRO A 50 29.96 -1.48 -4.53
C PRO A 50 29.98 -2.74 -3.64
N ARG A 51 30.19 -2.59 -2.32
CA ARG A 51 30.18 -3.67 -1.33
C ARG A 51 28.79 -4.02 -0.79
N ASN A 52 27.80 -3.16 -1.00
CA ASN A 52 26.40 -3.40 -0.63
C ASN A 52 25.46 -2.87 -1.73
N PRO A 53 25.46 -3.53 -2.90
CA PRO A 53 24.68 -3.06 -4.06
C PRO A 53 23.18 -3.08 -3.81
N LEU A 54 22.69 -3.91 -2.87
CA LEU A 54 21.27 -3.98 -2.49
C LEU A 54 20.88 -2.94 -1.43
N GLY A 55 21.84 -2.27 -0.81
CA GLY A 55 21.58 -1.28 0.23
C GLY A 55 20.97 -1.85 1.51
N LEU A 56 21.14 -3.14 1.80
CA LEU A 56 20.54 -3.83 2.95
C LEU A 56 21.55 -3.98 4.10
N ARG A 57 21.07 -3.82 5.34
CA ARG A 57 21.83 -4.07 6.56
C ARG A 57 21.23 -5.26 7.31
N PRO A 58 21.91 -5.84 8.32
CA PRO A 58 21.27 -6.78 9.23
C PRO A 58 19.96 -6.20 9.78
N PRO A 59 18.93 -7.03 10.00
CA PRO A 59 17.61 -6.54 10.39
C PRO A 59 17.67 -5.84 11.76
N ASP A 60 17.21 -4.60 11.78
CA ASP A 60 17.12 -3.77 12.98
C ASP A 60 15.74 -3.98 13.64
N TRP A 61 15.71 -4.82 14.68
CA TRP A 61 14.48 -5.19 15.38
C TRP A 61 13.88 -4.05 16.22
N ASP A 62 14.64 -3.00 16.53
CA ASP A 62 14.13 -1.85 17.28
C ASP A 62 13.03 -1.11 16.49
N ARG A 63 13.04 -1.27 15.15
CA ARG A 63 12.04 -0.68 14.25
C ARG A 63 10.76 -1.51 14.13
N ALA A 64 10.75 -2.75 14.59
CA ALA A 64 9.61 -3.65 14.39
C ALA A 64 8.32 -3.08 15.00
N VAL A 65 8.42 -2.50 16.20
CA VAL A 65 7.28 -1.85 16.87
C VAL A 65 6.82 -0.61 16.11
N ALA A 66 7.76 0.22 15.65
CA ALA A 66 7.43 1.43 14.88
C ALA A 66 6.77 1.09 13.53
N LEU A 67 7.21 0.03 12.86
CA LEU A 67 6.66 -0.46 11.59
C LEU A 67 5.32 -1.17 11.72
N LEU A 68 5.00 -1.73 12.88
CA LEU A 68 3.72 -2.41 13.09
C LEU A 68 2.67 -1.49 13.73
N TRP A 69 3.02 -0.73 14.77
CA TRP A 69 2.07 0.07 15.56
C TRP A 69 2.30 1.58 15.54
N GLY A 70 3.43 2.07 14.99
CA GLY A 70 3.75 3.49 15.04
C GLY A 70 2.75 4.40 14.29
N GLY A 71 2.45 5.58 14.83
CA GLY A 71 1.62 6.57 14.11
C GLY A 71 2.29 7.14 12.86
N HIS A 72 3.64 7.15 12.83
CA HIS A 72 4.40 7.65 11.68
C HIS A 72 4.28 6.71 10.46
N ARG A 73 4.61 5.41 10.64
CA ARG A 73 4.70 4.39 9.56
C ARG A 73 4.19 3.01 9.97
N GLY A 74 3.29 2.93 10.95
CA GLY A 74 2.80 1.65 11.45
C GLY A 74 1.80 0.99 10.51
N LEU A 75 2.03 -0.28 10.17
CA LEU A 75 1.17 -1.06 9.31
C LEU A 75 -0.26 -1.17 9.88
N LEU A 76 -0.41 -1.42 11.17
CA LEU A 76 -1.72 -1.56 11.82
C LEU A 76 -2.41 -0.22 12.05
N PHE A 77 -1.66 0.89 12.05
CA PHE A 77 -2.25 2.22 12.11
C PHE A 77 -2.94 2.57 10.78
N TYR A 78 -2.26 2.35 9.65
CA TYR A 78 -2.79 2.67 8.31
C TYR A 78 -3.67 1.57 7.71
N ALA A 79 -3.45 0.30 8.06
CA ALA A 79 -4.19 -0.86 7.56
C ALA A 79 -4.62 -1.78 8.72
N PRO A 80 -5.48 -1.31 9.64
CA PRO A 80 -5.88 -2.07 10.84
C PRO A 80 -6.59 -3.39 10.54
N ILE A 81 -7.16 -3.57 9.35
CA ILE A 81 -7.75 -4.85 8.91
C ILE A 81 -6.73 -6.00 8.92
N VAL A 82 -5.44 -5.70 8.74
CA VAL A 82 -4.35 -6.68 8.78
C VAL A 82 -4.21 -7.32 10.17
N ALA A 83 -4.78 -6.74 11.22
CA ALA A 83 -4.86 -7.38 12.54
C ALA A 83 -5.59 -8.74 12.51
N LEU A 84 -6.45 -8.98 11.50
CA LEU A 84 -7.15 -10.25 11.33
C LEU A 84 -6.31 -11.33 10.63
N THR A 85 -5.17 -10.96 10.04
CA THR A 85 -4.33 -11.87 9.26
C THR A 85 -3.81 -13.07 10.07
N PRO A 86 -3.31 -12.94 11.32
CA PRO A 86 -2.84 -14.09 12.10
C PRO A 86 -3.94 -15.14 12.32
N ALA A 87 -5.17 -14.72 12.63
CA ALA A 87 -6.30 -15.62 12.79
C ALA A 87 -6.65 -16.34 11.47
N GLY A 88 -6.54 -15.63 10.35
CA GLY A 88 -6.68 -16.22 9.01
C GLY A 88 -5.61 -17.26 8.70
N VAL A 89 -4.34 -17.01 9.07
CA VAL A 89 -3.22 -17.93 8.82
C VAL A 89 -3.42 -19.22 9.62
N VAL A 90 -3.79 -19.11 10.90
CA VAL A 90 -4.12 -20.26 11.75
C VAL A 90 -5.27 -21.08 11.13
N LEU A 91 -6.29 -20.40 10.58
CA LEU A 91 -7.40 -21.08 9.91
C LEU A 91 -6.96 -21.80 8.62
N LEU A 92 -6.11 -21.19 7.79
CA LEU A 92 -5.58 -21.82 6.58
C LEU A 92 -4.77 -23.08 6.92
N ALA A 93 -3.91 -22.99 7.94
CA ALA A 93 -3.14 -24.12 8.44
C ALA A 93 -4.06 -25.23 9.00
N ALA A 94 -5.07 -24.87 9.79
CA ALA A 94 -6.04 -25.83 10.33
C ALA A 94 -6.84 -26.54 9.22
N ARG A 95 -7.10 -25.87 8.10
CA ARG A 95 -7.72 -26.45 6.89
C ARG A 95 -6.73 -27.20 5.98
N ARG A 96 -5.47 -27.35 6.41
CA ARG A 96 -4.40 -28.02 5.66
C ARG A 96 -4.11 -27.37 4.29
N LEU A 97 -4.40 -26.08 4.13
CA LEU A 97 -4.07 -25.30 2.94
C LEU A 97 -2.61 -24.81 3.02
N TRP A 98 -1.68 -25.76 3.08
CA TRP A 98 -0.27 -25.50 3.37
C TRP A 98 0.41 -24.63 2.33
N GLY A 99 0.09 -24.82 1.03
CA GLY A 99 0.65 -23.99 -0.04
C GLY A 99 0.32 -22.51 0.13
N MET A 100 -0.96 -22.19 0.39
CA MET A 100 -1.37 -20.80 0.65
C MET A 100 -0.73 -20.26 1.92
N THR A 101 -0.75 -21.04 3.01
CA THR A 101 -0.17 -20.66 4.30
C THR A 101 1.33 -20.34 4.17
N ALA A 102 2.08 -21.18 3.44
CA ALA A 102 3.49 -20.99 3.18
C ALA A 102 3.73 -19.73 2.36
N VAL A 103 3.06 -19.57 1.22
CA VAL A 103 3.24 -18.40 0.35
C VAL A 103 2.92 -17.10 1.08
N THR A 104 1.78 -17.02 1.78
CA THR A 104 1.40 -15.79 2.48
C THR A 104 2.39 -15.44 3.59
N THR A 105 2.76 -16.43 4.42
CA THR A 105 3.65 -16.22 5.56
C THR A 105 5.08 -15.89 5.11
N THR A 106 5.59 -16.61 4.11
CA THR A 106 6.92 -16.36 3.55
C THR A 106 6.99 -14.98 2.93
N VAL A 107 6.06 -14.59 2.06
CA VAL A 107 6.10 -13.27 1.41
C VAL A 107 5.95 -12.14 2.43
N MET A 108 5.00 -12.26 3.36
CA MET A 108 4.83 -11.29 4.45
C MET A 108 6.11 -11.15 5.29
N GLY A 109 6.71 -12.28 5.68
CA GLY A 109 7.95 -12.32 6.44
C GLY A 109 9.12 -11.70 5.68
N THR A 110 9.29 -12.02 4.40
CA THR A 110 10.35 -11.46 3.55
C THR A 110 10.18 -9.95 3.38
N VAL A 111 8.98 -9.46 3.05
CA VAL A 111 8.73 -8.02 2.88
C VAL A 111 9.00 -7.27 4.18
N PHE A 112 8.57 -7.81 5.32
CA PHE A 112 8.83 -7.21 6.63
C PHE A 112 10.32 -7.21 6.97
N LEU A 113 11.03 -8.32 6.75
CA LEU A 113 12.45 -8.46 7.02
C LEU A 113 13.29 -7.51 6.17
N VAL A 114 12.99 -7.41 4.87
CA VAL A 114 13.63 -6.44 3.97
C VAL A 114 13.44 -5.02 4.50
N ASN A 115 12.28 -4.72 5.08
CA ASN A 115 12.02 -3.41 5.68
C ASN A 115 12.86 -3.11 6.91
N LEU A 116 13.02 -4.10 7.80
CA LEU A 116 13.91 -4.00 8.97
C LEU A 116 15.38 -3.81 8.56
N SER A 117 15.76 -4.43 7.44
CA SER A 117 17.09 -4.33 6.85
C SER A 117 17.32 -3.05 6.03
N TYR A 118 16.27 -2.31 5.70
CA TYR A 118 16.37 -1.14 4.84
C TYR A 118 16.73 0.11 5.66
N PRO A 119 17.86 0.78 5.39
CA PRO A 119 18.29 1.96 6.15
C PRO A 119 17.24 3.06 6.15
N GLN A 120 16.63 3.30 4.99
CA GLN A 120 15.62 4.33 4.79
C GLN A 120 14.20 3.77 4.94
N TRP A 121 13.96 3.09 6.06
CA TRP A 121 12.70 2.43 6.39
C TRP A 121 11.48 3.37 6.38
N THR A 122 11.69 4.67 6.62
CA THR A 122 10.62 5.69 6.58
C THR A 122 10.08 5.91 5.17
N GLY A 123 10.85 5.57 4.13
CA GLY A 123 10.43 5.74 2.74
C GLY A 123 10.23 7.22 2.35
N GLY A 124 10.96 8.16 2.95
CA GLY A 124 10.93 9.56 2.52
C GLY A 124 9.53 10.20 2.55
N TRP A 125 9.29 11.13 1.62
CA TRP A 125 8.01 11.84 1.52
C TRP A 125 6.91 10.89 1.06
N SER A 126 6.03 10.51 1.98
CA SER A 126 4.96 9.55 1.72
C SER A 126 3.99 9.44 2.90
N THR A 127 2.92 8.69 2.70
CA THR A 127 1.94 8.33 3.74
C THR A 127 2.10 6.88 4.13
N GLY A 128 2.15 6.62 5.44
CA GLY A 128 2.25 5.27 5.99
C GLY A 128 3.51 4.51 5.55
N PRO A 129 3.58 3.20 5.85
CA PRO A 129 4.72 2.36 5.47
C PRO A 129 4.62 1.95 4.00
N ARG A 130 4.91 2.87 3.07
CA ARG A 130 4.82 2.59 1.62
C ARG A 130 5.60 1.33 1.19
N LEU A 131 6.69 1.04 1.89
CA LEU A 131 7.55 -0.11 1.61
C LEU A 131 6.93 -1.44 2.09
N LEU A 132 5.93 -1.39 2.98
CA LEU A 132 5.12 -2.55 3.39
C LEU A 132 3.84 -2.69 2.56
N VAL A 133 3.55 -1.83 1.58
CA VAL A 133 2.36 -1.98 0.71
C VAL A 133 2.30 -3.36 0.02
N PRO A 134 3.42 -3.95 -0.46
CA PRO A 134 3.40 -5.31 -1.02
C PRO A 134 2.97 -6.40 -0.02
N PHE A 135 3.02 -6.14 1.29
CA PHE A 135 2.54 -7.04 2.33
C PHE A 135 1.01 -7.22 2.28
N LEU A 136 0.28 -6.15 1.97
CA LEU A 136 -1.18 -6.07 2.07
C LEU A 136 -1.93 -7.15 1.26
N PRO A 137 -1.67 -7.36 -0.05
CA PRO A 137 -2.41 -8.38 -0.80
C PRO A 137 -2.24 -9.79 -0.22
N PHE A 138 -1.04 -10.14 0.26
CA PHE A 138 -0.78 -11.45 0.88
C PHE A 138 -1.37 -11.56 2.27
N ALA A 139 -1.43 -10.47 3.02
CA ALA A 139 -2.12 -10.42 4.31
C ALA A 139 -3.64 -10.53 4.18
N MET A 140 -4.21 -10.04 3.07
CA MET A 140 -5.63 -10.09 2.80
C MET A 140 -6.13 -11.49 2.39
N LEU A 141 -5.26 -12.37 1.88
CA LEU A 141 -5.63 -13.75 1.55
C LEU A 141 -6.09 -14.55 2.80
N PRO A 142 -5.34 -14.59 3.91
CA PRO A 142 -5.81 -15.15 5.17
C PRO A 142 -7.06 -14.45 5.73
N VAL A 143 -7.16 -13.11 5.61
CA VAL A 143 -8.35 -12.36 6.04
C VAL A 143 -9.59 -12.80 5.25
N ALA A 144 -9.45 -12.99 3.94
CA ALA A 144 -10.53 -13.50 3.09
C ALA A 144 -10.94 -14.92 3.50
N ALA A 145 -10.00 -15.80 3.83
CA ALA A 145 -10.30 -17.13 4.35
C ALA A 145 -11.07 -17.09 5.67
N LEU A 146 -10.72 -16.15 6.57
CA LEU A 146 -11.45 -15.92 7.81
C LEU A 146 -12.88 -15.43 7.54
N LEU A 147 -13.06 -14.49 6.61
CA LEU A 147 -14.38 -13.97 6.24
C LEU A 147 -15.25 -15.02 5.55
N ALA A 148 -14.64 -15.93 4.78
CA ALA A 148 -15.34 -17.05 4.14
C ALA A 148 -15.95 -18.05 5.15
N THR A 149 -15.61 -17.96 6.45
CA THR A 149 -16.29 -18.75 7.48
C THR A 149 -17.74 -18.30 7.74
N GLY A 150 -18.14 -17.12 7.27
CA GLY A 150 -19.47 -16.56 7.49
C GLY A 150 -19.73 -16.09 8.94
N ARG A 151 -18.68 -16.02 9.78
CA ARG A 151 -18.81 -15.59 11.18
C ARG A 151 -19.11 -14.10 11.25
N THR A 152 -20.33 -13.75 11.65
CA THR A 152 -20.82 -12.37 11.81
C THR A 152 -19.86 -11.46 12.56
N LYS A 153 -19.27 -11.93 13.68
CA LYS A 153 -18.29 -11.15 14.46
C LYS A 153 -17.03 -10.80 13.65
N ALA A 154 -16.49 -11.76 12.89
CA ALA A 154 -15.30 -11.54 12.07
C ALA A 154 -15.60 -10.60 10.90
N THR A 155 -16.79 -10.73 10.30
CA THR A 155 -17.25 -9.82 9.25
C THR A 155 -17.39 -8.39 9.76
N TRP A 156 -18.07 -8.18 10.88
CA TRP A 156 -18.19 -6.84 11.48
C TRP A 156 -16.84 -6.24 11.87
N ALA A 157 -15.95 -7.04 12.48
CA ALA A 157 -14.60 -6.59 12.79
C ALA A 157 -13.85 -6.15 11.51
N ALA A 158 -13.89 -6.94 10.44
CA ALA A 158 -13.25 -6.58 9.19
C ALA A 158 -13.85 -5.31 8.57
N VAL A 159 -15.17 -5.15 8.59
CA VAL A 159 -15.84 -3.94 8.08
C VAL A 159 -15.40 -2.71 8.86
N VAL A 160 -15.44 -2.76 10.19
CA VAL A 160 -15.04 -1.63 11.05
C VAL A 160 -13.57 -1.27 10.82
N LEU A 161 -12.68 -2.27 10.80
CA LEU A 161 -11.25 -2.04 10.57
C LEU A 161 -10.98 -1.53 9.15
N ALA A 162 -11.64 -2.07 8.12
CA ALA A 162 -11.51 -1.59 6.75
C ALA A 162 -11.98 -0.14 6.61
N LEU A 163 -13.11 0.21 7.21
CA LEU A 163 -13.62 1.58 7.20
C LEU A 163 -12.70 2.54 7.95
N ALA A 164 -12.20 2.15 9.12
CA ALA A 164 -11.26 2.96 9.90
C ALA A 164 -9.98 3.25 9.11
N GLY A 165 -9.36 2.22 8.51
CA GLY A 165 -8.18 2.38 7.66
C GLY A 165 -8.48 3.17 6.38
N GLY A 166 -9.63 2.90 5.75
CA GLY A 166 -10.06 3.58 4.53
C GLY A 166 -10.28 5.07 4.73
N VAL A 167 -10.99 5.47 5.79
CA VAL A 167 -11.18 6.88 6.17
C VAL A 167 -9.84 7.53 6.44
N LEU A 168 -8.97 6.89 7.22
CA LEU A 168 -7.63 7.40 7.51
C LEU A 168 -6.84 7.64 6.23
N VAL A 169 -6.72 6.64 5.35
CA VAL A 169 -5.98 6.77 4.09
C VAL A 169 -6.60 7.87 3.22
N LEU A 170 -7.93 7.97 3.13
CA LEU A 170 -8.59 9.03 2.37
C LEU A 170 -8.30 10.43 2.92
N LEU A 171 -8.19 10.61 4.25
CA LEU A 171 -7.79 11.89 4.84
C LEU A 171 -6.39 12.31 4.37
N PHE A 172 -5.45 11.36 4.34
CA PHE A 172 -4.10 11.62 3.85
C PHE A 172 -4.05 11.85 2.34
N GLN A 173 -4.79 11.06 1.55
CA GLN A 173 -4.91 11.26 0.10
C GLN A 173 -5.52 12.62 -0.23
N GLY A 174 -6.48 13.08 0.57
CA GLY A 174 -7.10 14.39 0.43
C GLY A 174 -6.09 15.54 0.49
N VAL A 175 -4.99 15.40 1.23
CA VAL A 175 -3.91 16.40 1.34
C VAL A 175 -2.69 16.06 0.45
N GLY A 176 -2.84 15.11 -0.47
CA GLY A 176 -1.82 14.75 -1.47
C GLY A 176 -0.90 13.59 -1.08
N ALA A 177 -1.06 13.01 0.12
CA ALA A 177 -0.33 11.84 0.63
C ALA A 177 1.21 11.90 0.59
N ARG A 178 1.79 13.10 0.42
CA ARG A 178 3.24 13.35 0.35
C ARG A 178 3.72 14.10 1.60
N ILE A 179 3.57 13.46 2.75
CA ILE A 179 3.96 14.07 4.03
C ILE A 179 5.48 13.97 4.21
N PRO A 180 6.17 15.06 4.60
CA PRO A 180 7.59 15.02 4.92
C PRO A 180 7.93 13.99 6.00
N GLN A 181 9.08 13.36 5.85
CA GLN A 181 9.54 12.26 6.73
C GLN A 181 9.95 12.72 8.14
N ASP A 182 10.25 14.01 8.30
CA ASP A 182 10.67 14.66 9.54
C ASP A 182 9.50 14.98 10.48
N ILE A 183 8.25 14.80 10.02
CA ILE A 183 7.04 15.00 10.83
C ILE A 183 6.70 13.70 11.58
N PRO A 184 6.92 13.61 12.90
CA PRO A 184 6.77 12.36 13.64
C PRO A 184 5.30 11.92 13.77
N ASP A 185 4.38 12.87 14.00
CA ASP A 185 2.93 12.62 14.01
C ASP A 185 2.28 13.26 12.77
N PRO A 186 2.22 12.54 11.65
CA PRO A 186 1.73 13.11 10.40
C PRO A 186 0.22 13.38 10.43
N LEU A 187 -0.55 12.63 11.23
CA LEU A 187 -1.99 12.86 11.34
C LEU A 187 -2.26 14.16 12.11
N GLY A 188 -1.70 14.32 13.31
CA GLY A 188 -1.97 15.47 14.15
C GLY A 188 -1.28 16.75 13.70
N GLN A 189 -0.08 16.66 13.11
CA GLN A 189 0.74 17.83 12.79
C GLN A 189 0.65 18.27 11.33
N ALA A 190 0.26 17.39 10.40
CA ALA A 190 0.19 17.73 8.97
C ALA A 190 -1.23 17.62 8.41
N VAL A 191 -1.87 16.46 8.55
CA VAL A 191 -3.17 16.19 7.93
C VAL A 191 -4.28 16.97 8.63
N TRP A 192 -4.47 16.76 9.93
CA TRP A 192 -5.59 17.35 10.68
C TRP A 192 -5.65 18.89 10.60
N PRO A 193 -4.53 19.64 10.73
CA PRO A 193 -4.52 21.09 10.54
C PRO A 193 -5.07 21.54 9.18
N LEU A 194 -4.72 20.83 8.10
CA LEU A 194 -5.19 21.16 6.76
C LEU A 194 -6.71 20.97 6.62
N TRP A 195 -7.26 19.92 7.24
CA TRP A 195 -8.70 19.66 7.27
C TRP A 195 -9.48 20.65 8.17
N ARG A 196 -8.85 21.18 9.24
CA ARG A 196 -9.45 22.22 10.09
C ARG A 196 -9.50 23.61 9.46
N GLY A 197 -8.66 23.86 8.46
CA GLY A 197 -8.54 25.19 7.84
C GLY A 197 -7.30 25.99 8.26
N ASP A 198 -6.35 25.36 8.97
CA ASP A 198 -5.11 26.03 9.42
C ASP A 198 -4.24 26.44 8.22
N PRO A 199 -3.28 27.38 8.37
CA PRO A 199 -2.44 27.84 7.26
C PRO A 199 -1.71 26.68 6.55
N VAL A 200 -1.67 26.75 5.21
CA VAL A 200 -1.02 25.72 4.39
C VAL A 200 0.49 25.76 4.67
N PRO A 201 1.11 24.63 5.05
CA PRO A 201 2.52 24.58 5.35
C PRO A 201 3.35 24.72 4.07
N ARG A 202 4.57 25.28 4.21
CA ARG A 202 5.45 25.61 3.07
C ARG A 202 5.86 24.42 2.20
N TRP A 203 5.85 23.22 2.77
CA TRP A 203 6.20 21.99 2.06
C TRP A 203 5.06 21.46 1.17
N ALA A 204 3.83 21.97 1.32
CA ALA A 204 2.69 21.49 0.53
C ALA A 204 2.79 21.98 -0.92
N THR A 205 2.83 21.05 -1.87
CA THR A 205 3.05 21.32 -3.29
C THR A 205 1.80 21.74 -4.05
N ASP A 206 0.64 21.18 -3.69
CA ASP A 206 -0.62 21.32 -4.45
C ASP A 206 -1.65 22.22 -3.75
N GLY A 207 -1.21 22.97 -2.73
CA GLY A 207 -2.08 23.73 -1.84
C GLY A 207 -2.64 22.88 -0.69
N ARG A 208 -3.82 23.25 -0.17
CA ARG A 208 -4.45 22.60 1.00
C ARG A 208 -4.90 21.17 0.73
N PHE A 209 -5.50 20.95 -0.44
CA PHE A 209 -6.07 19.67 -0.84
C PHE A 209 -5.53 19.26 -2.21
N THR A 210 -5.39 17.96 -2.43
CA THR A 210 -4.97 17.40 -3.70
C THR A 210 -5.93 17.77 -4.81
N ARG A 211 -5.39 17.94 -6.02
CA ARG A 211 -6.21 18.13 -7.22
C ARG A 211 -6.91 16.82 -7.55
N ASN A 212 -8.18 16.91 -7.91
CA ASN A 212 -9.00 15.76 -8.29
C ASN A 212 -9.84 16.08 -9.53
N LEU A 213 -10.64 15.13 -10.01
CA LEU A 213 -11.46 15.30 -11.21
C LEU A 213 -12.43 16.48 -11.07
N VAL A 214 -13.02 16.71 -9.90
CA VAL A 214 -13.93 17.85 -9.67
C VAL A 214 -13.19 19.18 -9.79
N GLY A 215 -12.00 19.28 -9.21
CA GLY A 215 -11.14 20.46 -9.35
C GLY A 215 -10.62 20.66 -10.77
N TRP A 216 -10.52 19.60 -11.56
CA TRP A 216 -10.10 19.67 -12.97
C TRP A 216 -11.24 20.10 -13.89
N PHE A 217 -12.43 19.52 -13.75
CA PHE A 217 -13.60 19.85 -14.58
C PHE A 217 -14.30 21.15 -14.16
N CYS A 218 -14.31 21.47 -12.86
CA CYS A 218 -15.03 22.61 -12.29
C CYS A 218 -14.13 23.48 -11.38
N PRO A 219 -13.00 24.02 -11.88
CA PRO A 219 -12.05 24.76 -11.05
C PRO A 219 -12.66 26.01 -10.40
N GLU A 220 -13.52 26.74 -11.12
CA GLU A 220 -14.19 27.94 -10.57
C GLU A 220 -15.12 27.62 -9.40
N MET A 221 -15.84 26.50 -9.48
CA MET A 221 -16.74 26.07 -8.42
C MET A 221 -15.96 25.82 -7.12
N VAL A 222 -14.81 25.12 -7.22
CA VAL A 222 -13.95 24.85 -6.07
C VAL A 222 -13.30 26.13 -5.54
N ALA A 223 -12.88 27.04 -6.42
CA ALA A 223 -12.28 28.30 -6.03
C ALA A 223 -13.25 29.23 -5.27
N ARG A 224 -14.54 29.23 -5.63
CA ARG A 224 -15.60 30.00 -4.96
C ARG A 224 -15.95 29.46 -3.57
N LEU A 225 -15.64 28.21 -3.27
CA LEU A 225 -15.90 27.63 -1.94
C LEU A 225 -14.95 28.23 -0.89
N PRO A 226 -15.46 28.60 0.30
CA PRO A 226 -14.60 28.94 1.44
C PRO A 226 -13.63 27.80 1.74
N GLU A 227 -12.42 28.10 2.22
CA GLU A 227 -11.36 27.10 2.39
C GLU A 227 -11.80 25.88 3.21
N ARG A 228 -12.58 26.12 4.28
CA ARG A 228 -13.13 25.07 5.16
C ARG A 228 -14.15 24.13 4.48
N TRP A 229 -14.70 24.50 3.32
CA TRP A 229 -15.67 23.71 2.54
C TRP A 229 -15.06 23.09 1.29
N ARG A 230 -13.79 23.37 0.97
CA ARG A 230 -13.16 22.84 -0.25
C ARG A 230 -13.07 21.33 -0.26
N TRP A 231 -13.12 20.65 0.90
CA TRP A 231 -13.19 19.19 0.97
C TRP A 231 -14.44 18.59 0.28
N LEU A 232 -15.49 19.37 0.04
CA LEU A 232 -16.68 18.92 -0.69
C LEU A 232 -16.35 18.43 -2.10
N GLN A 233 -15.22 18.84 -2.68
CA GLN A 233 -14.72 18.30 -3.94
C GLN A 233 -14.48 16.77 -3.92
N PHE A 234 -14.39 16.15 -2.74
CA PHE A 234 -14.22 14.69 -2.60
C PHE A 234 -15.53 13.93 -2.42
N VAL A 235 -16.68 14.60 -2.24
CA VAL A 235 -17.98 13.94 -2.09
C VAL A 235 -18.32 13.04 -3.29
N PRO A 236 -18.09 13.44 -4.55
CA PRO A 236 -18.34 12.56 -5.69
C PRO A 236 -17.53 11.26 -5.67
N LEU A 237 -16.29 11.30 -5.15
CA LEU A 237 -15.46 10.11 -4.98
C LEU A 237 -16.06 9.17 -3.93
N LEU A 238 -16.52 9.70 -2.79
CA LEU A 238 -17.16 8.90 -1.74
C LEU A 238 -18.46 8.26 -2.23
N VAL A 239 -19.27 9.01 -2.97
CA VAL A 239 -20.50 8.50 -3.59
C VAL A 239 -20.17 7.39 -4.59
N PHE A 240 -19.19 7.61 -5.47
CA PHE A 240 -18.75 6.58 -6.42
C PHE A 240 -18.29 5.29 -5.71
N GLN A 241 -17.46 5.40 -4.68
CA GLN A 241 -17.01 4.25 -3.89
C GLN A 241 -18.18 3.51 -3.23
N ALA A 242 -19.13 4.24 -2.64
CA ALA A 242 -20.32 3.65 -2.03
C ALA A 242 -21.20 2.92 -3.05
N LEU A 243 -21.39 3.49 -4.24
CA LEU A 243 -22.14 2.86 -5.34
C LEU A 243 -21.47 1.57 -5.83
N VAL A 244 -20.14 1.59 -6.01
CA VAL A 244 -19.38 0.40 -6.41
C VAL A 244 -19.49 -0.71 -5.35
N ILE A 245 -19.36 -0.36 -4.07
CA ILE A 245 -19.52 -1.32 -2.96
C ILE A 245 -20.94 -1.90 -2.96
N ALA A 246 -21.97 -1.06 -3.11
CA ALA A 246 -23.35 -1.50 -3.17
C ALA A 246 -23.61 -2.43 -4.37
N ALA A 247 -23.08 -2.11 -5.55
CA ALA A 247 -23.18 -2.96 -6.75
C ALA A 247 -22.46 -4.32 -6.57
N CYS A 248 -21.31 -4.34 -5.91
CA CYS A 248 -20.62 -5.58 -5.54
C CYS A 248 -21.40 -6.41 -4.52
N CYS A 249 -22.14 -5.78 -3.61
CA CYS A 249 -23.02 -6.47 -2.66
C CYS A 249 -24.25 -7.06 -3.36
N ALA A 250 -24.92 -6.29 -4.23
CA ALA A 250 -26.10 -6.72 -4.96
C ALA A 250 -25.81 -7.92 -5.89
N SER A 251 -24.70 -7.87 -6.64
CA SER A 251 -24.32 -8.99 -7.54
C SER A 251 -24.02 -10.30 -6.80
N ARG A 252 -23.62 -10.25 -5.52
CA ARG A 252 -23.47 -11.46 -4.69
C ARG A 252 -24.80 -12.05 -4.25
N GLU A 253 -25.81 -11.23 -4.03
CA GLU A 253 -27.15 -11.70 -3.68
C GLU A 253 -27.83 -12.39 -4.87
N GLU A 254 -27.62 -11.86 -6.08
CA GLU A 254 -28.09 -12.46 -7.34
C GLU A 254 -27.40 -13.79 -7.70
N ALA A 255 -26.16 -14.03 -7.24
CA ALA A 255 -25.44 -15.29 -7.46
C ALA A 255 -25.84 -16.41 -6.47
N ARG A 256 -26.39 -16.08 -5.30
CA ARG A 256 -26.84 -17.04 -4.28
C ARG A 256 -28.08 -17.91 -4.58
N PRO A 257 -29.04 -17.56 -5.47
CA PRO A 257 -30.23 -18.38 -5.71
C PRO A 257 -29.93 -19.72 -6.41
N ALA A 258 -28.82 -19.83 -7.16
CA ALA A 258 -28.49 -21.03 -7.91
C ALA A 258 -27.90 -22.16 -7.04
N GLU A 259 -27.15 -21.86 -5.99
CA GLU A 259 -26.57 -22.88 -5.10
C GLU A 259 -27.59 -23.52 -4.14
N ALA A 260 -28.71 -22.84 -3.87
CA ALA A 260 -29.77 -23.37 -3.00
C ALA A 260 -30.65 -24.43 -3.71
N CYS A 261 -30.73 -24.42 -5.04
CA CYS A 261 -31.57 -25.35 -5.80
C CYS A 261 -30.91 -26.74 -6.03
N GLY A 262 -29.61 -26.89 -5.76
CA GLY A 262 -28.87 -28.15 -5.95
C GLY A 262 -28.88 -29.13 -4.77
N LYS A 263 -29.52 -28.79 -3.64
CA LYS A 263 -29.52 -29.61 -2.41
C LYS A 263 -30.89 -30.13 -1.99
N ALA A 264 -31.85 -30.22 -2.91
CA ALA A 264 -33.14 -30.86 -2.65
C ALA A 264 -33.44 -31.97 -3.68
N ARG A 265 -33.01 -33.20 -3.36
CA ARG A 265 -33.78 -34.46 -3.46
C ARG A 265 -32.87 -35.69 -3.24
N PRO A 266 -32.96 -36.37 -2.09
CA PRO A 266 -32.80 -37.82 -2.03
C PRO A 266 -34.19 -38.47 -2.20
N GLY A 267 -34.31 -39.41 -3.14
CA GLY A 267 -35.48 -40.29 -3.25
C GLY A 267 -36.35 -40.08 -4.49
N CYS A 268 -35.95 -40.71 -5.60
CA CYS A 268 -36.77 -41.58 -6.43
C CYS A 268 -35.85 -42.66 -7.00
#